data_AF-A0A540M5J4-F1
#
_entry.id   AF-A0A540M5J4-F1
#
_cell.length_a   1.000
_cell.length_b   1.000
_cell.length_c   1.000
_cell.angle_alpha   90.00
_cell.angle_beta   90.00
_cell.angle_gamma   90.00
#
_symmetry.space_group_name_H-M   'P 1'
#
loop_
_entity.id
_entity.type
_entity.pdbx_description
1 polymer ?
#
loop_
_entity_poly.entity_id
_entity_poly.type
_entity_poly.pdbx_seq_one_letter_code
_entity_poly.pdbx_strand_id
1 'polypeptide(L)' 'MSKAKLGDELEITSRVLGQLGRYCGTSILVRNKATGEVIAEGRHSLFAIHTSKL' A
#
# COMPACT_ATOMS: atom_id res chain seq x y z
N MET A 1 -8.54 -13.93 1.61
CA MET A 1 -7.33 -13.42 2.27
C MET A 1 -6.57 -14.62 2.81
N SER A 2 -5.36 -14.85 2.30
CA SER A 2 -4.46 -15.93 2.73
C SER A 2 -3.59 -15.46 3.89
N LYS A 3 -2.94 -16.39 4.60
CA LYS A 3 -2.04 -16.06 5.71
C LYS A 3 -0.60 -16.24 5.27
N ALA A 4 0.23 -15.23 5.52
CA ALA A 4 1.67 -15.35 5.35
C ALA A 4 2.25 -16.39 6.30
N LYS A 5 3.28 -17.10 5.84
CA LYS A 5 4.03 -18.09 6.60
C LYS A 5 5.47 -17.62 6.80
N LEU A 6 6.16 -18.22 7.77
CA LEU A 6 7.60 -17.98 7.95
C LEU A 6 8.36 -18.41 6.70
N GLY A 7 9.24 -17.52 6.22
CA GLY A 7 10.02 -17.74 5.00
C GLY A 7 9.33 -17.26 3.72
N ASP A 8 8.07 -16.83 3.78
CA ASP A 8 7.42 -16.21 2.62
C ASP A 8 8.06 -14.85 2.30
N GLU A 9 8.37 -14.62 1.03
CA GLU A 9 8.65 -13.28 0.54
C GLU A 9 7.32 -12.59 0.18
N LEU A 10 7.09 -11.42 0.78
CA LEU A 10 5.89 -10.63 0.53
C LEU A 10 6.22 -9.41 -0.32
N GLU A 11 5.39 -9.16 -1.32
CA GLU A 11 5.41 -7.92 -2.09
C GLU A 11 4.38 -6.95 -1.52
N ILE A 12 4.82 -5.72 -1.24
CA ILE A 12 3.95 -4.62 -0.80
C ILE A 12 3.93 -3.60 -1.93
N THR A 13 2.74 -3.35 -2.47
CA THR A 13 2.51 -2.29 -3.44
C THR A 13 1.59 -1.23 -2.83
N SER A 14 1.87 0.03 -3.15
CA SER A 14 1.06 1.17 -2.72
C SER A 14 0.69 2.05 -3.90
N ARG A 15 -0.50 2.63 -3.86
CA ARG A 15 -0.98 3.57 -4.88
C ARG A 15 -1.77 4.69 -4.23
N VAL A 16 -1.40 5.93 -4.55
CA VAL A 16 -2.22 7.11 -4.24
C VAL A 16 -3.47 7.06 -5.13
N LEU A 17 -4.65 7.09 -4.51
CA LEU A 17 -5.94 7.06 -5.18
C LEU A 17 -6.46 8.47 -5.52
N GLY A 18 -6.04 9.47 -4.73
CA GLY A 18 -6.43 10.85 -4.89
C GLY A 18 -5.96 11.71 -3.72
N GLN A 19 -6.01 13.03 -3.92
CA GLN A 19 -5.56 14.03 -2.94
C GLN A 19 -6.65 15.08 -2.71
N LEU A 20 -6.89 15.40 -1.44
CA LEU A 20 -7.72 16.52 -1.01
C LEU A 20 -6.88 17.43 -0.09
N GLY A 21 -6.47 18.59 -0.59
CA GLY A 21 -5.56 19.46 0.16
C GLY A 21 -4.24 18.75 0.50
N ARG A 22 -3.92 18.61 1.78
CA ARG A 22 -2.72 17.91 2.29
C ARG A 22 -2.93 16.42 2.57
N TYR A 23 -4.12 15.90 2.28
CA TYR A 23 -4.52 14.53 2.56
C TYR A 23 -4.51 13.70 1.28
N CYS A 24 -3.77 12.59 1.27
CA CYS A 24 -3.76 11.63 0.19
C CYS A 24 -4.37 10.31 0.66
N GLY A 25 -5.43 9.86 -0.03
CA GLY A 25 -5.95 8.50 0.14
C GLY A 25 -5.04 7.53 -0.59
N THR A 26 -4.54 6.52 0.12
CA THR A 26 -3.60 5.53 -0.42
C THR A 26 -4.16 4.13 -0.24
N SER A 27 -4.13 3.31 -1.28
CA SER A 27 -4.38 1.86 -1.18
C SER A 27 -3.06 1.13 -1.01
N ILE A 28 -3.06 0.12 -0.14
CA ILE A 28 -1.94 -0.77 0.13
C ILE A 28 -2.40 -2.19 -0.16
N LEU A 29 -1.59 -2.93 -0.91
CA LEU A 29 -1.83 -4.33 -1.20
C LEU A 29 -0.59 -5.16 -0.89
N VAL A 30 -0.76 -6.18 -0.06
CA VAL A 30 0.28 -7.12 0.33
C VAL A 30 -0.05 -8.48 -0.26
N ARG A 31 0.89 -9.03 -1.03
CA ARG A 31 0.76 -10.33 -1.69
C ARG A 31 1.94 -11.22 -1.36
N ASN A 32 1.74 -12.52 -1.32
CA ASN A 32 2.86 -13.46 -1.40
C ASN A 32 3.47 -13.33 -2.81
N LYS A 33 4.78 -13.07 -2.88
CA LYS A 33 5.45 -12.77 -4.15
C LYS A 33 5.51 -13.98 -5.09
N ALA A 34 5.64 -15.19 -4.54
CA ALA A 34 5.75 -16.41 -5.34
C ALA A 34 4.39 -16.87 -5.88
N THR A 35 3.34 -16.82 -5.06
CA THR A 35 2.00 -17.34 -5.41
C THR A 35 1.05 -16.28 -5.94
N GLY A 36 1.32 -15.00 -5.68
CA GLY A 36 0.41 -13.89 -5.97
C GLY A 36 -0.80 -13.80 -5.04
N GLU A 37 -0.91 -14.67 -4.03
CA GLU A 37 -2.04 -14.67 -3.10
C GLU A 37 -2.09 -13.38 -2.28
N VAL A 38 -3.29 -12.79 -2.17
CA VAL A 38 -3.51 -11.60 -1.34
C VAL A 38 -3.49 -11.98 0.14
N ILE A 39 -2.55 -11.39 0.87
CA ILE A 39 -2.37 -11.57 2.31
C ILE A 39 -3.13 -10.49 3.08
N ALA A 40 -2.95 -9.23 2.67
CA ALA A 40 -3.58 -8.09 3.30
C ALA A 40 -3.92 -7.01 2.27
N GLU A 41 -5.01 -6.30 2.52
CA GLU A 41 -5.35 -5.05 1.85
C GLU A 41 -5.64 -4.00 2.91
N GLY A 42 -5.22 -2.76 2.65
CA GLY A 42 -5.45 -1.64 3.55
C GLY A 42 -5.68 -0.34 2.80
N ARG A 43 -6.43 0.56 3.43
CA ARG A 43 -6.52 1.97 3.02
C ARG A 43 -5.86 2.81 4.08
N HIS A 44 -4.94 3.68 3.68
CA HIS A 44 -4.22 4.56 4.57
C HIS A 44 -4.27 6.00 4.09
N SER A 45 -4.25 6.89 5.07
CA SER A 45 -4.24 8.32 4.85
C SER A 45 -2.81 8.81 5.04
N LEU A 46 -2.23 9.37 3.98
CA LEU A 46 -0.95 10.05 4.07
C LEU A 46 -1.22 11.56 4.15
N PHE A 47 -0.82 12.16 5.26
CA PHE A 47 -0.86 13.61 5.43
C PHE A 47 0.53 14.16 5.11
N ALA A 48 0.66 14.88 4.00
CA ALA A 48 1.93 15.42 3.56
C ALA A 48 1.81 16.90 3.20
N ILE A 49 2.84 17.66 3.54
CA ILE A 49 3.06 18.99 2.99
C ILE A 49 3.84 18.77 1.69
N HIS A 50 3.21 18.92 0.52
CA HIS A 50 3.98 19.01 -0.71
C HIS A 50 4.85 20.27 -0.65
N THR A 51 6.13 20.11 -0.33
CA THR A 51 7.15 21.17 -0.39
C THR A 51 7.74 21.34 -1.79
N SER A 52 7.33 20.53 -2.76
CA SER A 52 7.84 20.61 -4.13
C SER A 52 6.97 21.49 -5.01
N LYS A 53 7.41 22.74 -5.23
CA LYS A 53 7.25 23.40 -6.53
C LYS A 53 8.44 22.96 -7.38
N LEU A 54 8.24 21.97 -8.23
CA LEU A 54 9.06 21.75 -9.42
C LEU A 54 8.22 22.17 -10.61
#